data_AF-A0A252BR15-F1
#
_entry.id   AF-A0A252BR15-F1
#
_cell.length_a   1.000
_cell.length_b   1.000
_cell.length_c   1.000
_cell.angle_alpha   90.00
_cell.angle_beta   90.00
_cell.angle_gamma   90.00
#
_symmetry.space_group_name_H-M   'P 1'
#
loop_
_entity.id
_entity.type
_entity.pdbx_description
1 polymer ?
#
loop_
_entity_poly.entity_id
_entity_poly.type
_entity_poly.pdbx_seq_one_letter_code
_entity_poly.pdbx_strand_id
1 'polypeptide(L)'
;QRYVFANPTGVAGPVLWGLPVAQSLAMAAGAFMTGAFRYAAQIFDREDATVTISSEDGDNVRKGMVTIVGEERLALAVYRPEALIKGSFADLTTAAAGSGA
;
A
#
# COMPACT_ATOMS: atom_id res chain seq x y z
N GLN A 1 -26.20 14.86 -12.47
CA GLN A 1 -24.91 14.16 -12.62
C GLN A 1 -25.11 12.73 -12.13
N ARG A 2 -24.94 11.73 -12.98
CA ARG A 2 -25.16 10.32 -12.63
C ARG A 2 -23.83 9.74 -12.18
N TYR A 3 -23.69 9.46 -10.89
CA TYR A 3 -22.52 8.77 -10.38
C TYR A 3 -22.46 7.35 -10.95
N VAL A 4 -21.28 6.96 -11.44
CA VAL A 4 -21.07 5.63 -12.03
C VAL A 4 -20.91 4.56 -10.95
N PHE A 5 -20.43 4.94 -9.75
CA PHE A 5 -20.03 3.98 -8.72
C PHE A 5 -20.66 4.22 -7.33
N ALA A 6 -20.89 5.47 -6.92
CA ALA A 6 -21.34 5.77 -5.57
C ALA A 6 -22.69 6.51 -5.56
N ASN A 7 -23.62 6.09 -4.69
CA ASN A 7 -24.70 6.97 -4.27
C ASN A 7 -24.13 7.94 -3.22
N PRO A 8 -24.19 9.27 -3.42
CA PRO A 8 -23.67 10.24 -2.45
C PRO A 8 -24.35 10.17 -1.08
N THR A 9 -25.51 9.52 -0.95
CA THR A 9 -26.22 9.34 0.32
C THR A 9 -25.80 8.07 1.09
N GLY A 10 -24.99 7.19 0.50
CA GLY A 10 -24.52 5.96 1.12
C GLY A 10 -23.01 5.95 1.25
N VAL A 11 -22.50 5.64 2.45
CA VAL A 11 -21.07 5.42 2.66
C VAL A 11 -20.67 4.16 1.92
N ALA A 12 -20.14 4.31 0.70
CA ALA A 12 -19.45 3.23 0.03
C ALA A 12 -18.16 2.95 0.81
N GLY A 13 -18.09 1.80 1.48
CA GLY A 13 -16.84 1.31 2.04
C GLY A 13 -15.77 1.16 0.95
N PRO A 14 -14.50 0.88 1.30
CA PRO A 14 -13.40 0.77 0.34
C PRO A 14 -13.51 -0.53 -0.47
N VAL A 15 -14.54 -0.62 -1.30
CA VAL A 15 -14.80 -1.70 -2.25
C VAL A 15 -14.94 -1.09 -3.63
N LEU A 16 -14.41 -1.76 -4.64
CA LEU A 16 -14.54 -1.38 -6.04
C LEU A 16 -14.80 -2.66 -6.83
N TRP A 17 -15.87 -2.67 -7.64
CA TRP A 17 -16.27 -3.87 -8.41
C TRP A 17 -16.42 -5.16 -7.58
N GLY A 18 -16.86 -5.03 -6.32
CA GLY A 18 -17.00 -6.17 -5.40
C GLY A 18 -15.69 -6.67 -4.80
N LEU A 19 -14.56 -6.01 -5.07
CA LEU A 19 -13.25 -6.32 -4.52
C LEU A 19 -12.84 -5.28 -3.46
N PRO A 20 -12.16 -5.69 -2.37
CA PRO A 20 -11.66 -4.75 -1.37
C PRO A 20 -10.51 -3.92 -1.94
N VAL A 21 -10.49 -2.64 -1.59
CA VAL A 21 -9.43 -1.68 -1.99
C VAL A 21 -8.61 -1.32 -0.76
N ALA A 22 -7.30 -1.57 -0.82
CA ALA A 22 -6.36 -1.09 0.19
C ALA A 22 -5.83 0.29 -0.24
N GLN A 23 -6.21 1.35 0.48
CA GLN A 23 -5.67 2.69 0.25
C GLN A 23 -4.35 2.83 1.02
N SER A 24 -3.26 3.13 0.31
CA SER A 24 -1.94 3.29 0.90
C SER A 24 -1.19 4.47 0.30
N LEU A 25 -0.53 5.26 1.15
CA LEU A 25 0.36 6.35 0.75
C LEU A 25 1.65 5.84 0.08
N ALA A 26 1.95 4.54 0.21
CA ALA A 26 3.09 3.93 -0.46
C ALA A 26 2.88 3.76 -1.97
N MET A 27 1.62 3.82 -2.45
CA MET A 27 1.32 3.79 -3.88
C MET A 27 1.46 5.20 -4.47
N ALA A 28 2.34 5.36 -5.46
CA ALA A 28 2.53 6.65 -6.13
C ALA A 28 1.23 7.13 -6.79
N ALA A 29 1.02 8.45 -6.82
CA ALA A 29 -0.14 9.04 -7.47
C ALA A 29 -0.21 8.64 -8.96
N GLY A 30 -1.37 8.16 -9.39
CA GLY A 30 -1.57 7.66 -10.76
C GLY A 30 -1.10 6.22 -10.98
N ALA A 31 -0.42 5.58 -10.03
CA ALA A 31 -0.09 4.16 -10.12
C ALA A 31 -1.18 3.30 -9.47
N PHE A 32 -1.40 2.10 -10.01
CA PHE A 32 -2.28 1.10 -9.42
C PHE A 32 -1.63 -0.28 -9.45
N MET A 33 -2.06 -1.11 -8.50
CA MET A 33 -1.72 -2.52 -8.44
C MET A 33 -3.01 -3.31 -8.17
N THR A 34 -3.31 -4.25 -9.05
CA THR A 34 -4.48 -5.12 -8.95
C THR A 34 -4.06 -6.56 -9.14
N GLY A 35 -4.74 -7.49 -8.45
CA GLY A 35 -4.36 -8.89 -8.50
C GLY A 35 -4.93 -9.71 -7.36
N ALA A 36 -4.70 -11.02 -7.45
CA ALA A 36 -5.12 -11.97 -6.42
C ALA A 36 -4.09 -12.04 -5.29
N PHE A 37 -3.99 -10.99 -4.46
CA PHE A 37 -3.00 -10.90 -3.37
C PHE A 37 -3.02 -12.09 -2.41
N ARG A 38 -4.22 -12.62 -2.11
CA ARG A 38 -4.40 -13.76 -1.19
C ARG A 38 -3.69 -15.05 -1.63
N TYR A 39 -3.46 -15.22 -2.93
CA TYR A 39 -2.82 -16.41 -3.49
C TYR A 39 -1.46 -16.09 -4.14
N ALA A 40 -1.24 -14.84 -4.55
CA ALA A 40 -0.04 -14.44 -5.28
C ALA A 40 1.18 -14.27 -4.39
N ALA A 41 1.00 -13.80 -3.15
CA ALA A 41 2.11 -13.53 -2.25
C ALA A 41 1.74 -13.83 -0.78
N GLN A 42 2.74 -14.24 -0.01
CA GLN A 42 2.62 -14.48 1.43
C GLN A 42 3.81 -13.85 2.15
N ILE A 43 3.51 -13.26 3.31
CA ILE A 43 4.52 -12.74 4.24
C ILE A 43 4.91 -13.86 5.20
N PHE A 44 6.21 -14.00 5.42
CA PHE A 44 6.80 -14.91 6.39
C PHE A 44 7.55 -14.11 7.43
N ASP A 45 7.10 -14.21 8.68
CA ASP A 45 7.72 -13.53 9.80
C ASP A 45 8.78 -14.46 10.41
N ARG A 46 10.00 -13.93 10.56
CA ARG A 46 11.10 -14.64 11.24
C ARG A 46 11.21 -14.19 12.69
N GLU A 47 10.93 -12.92 12.96
CA GLU A 47 10.83 -12.33 14.30
C GLU A 47 9.66 -11.33 14.33
N ASP A 48 8.80 -11.48 15.33
CA ASP A 48 7.69 -10.56 15.60
C ASP A 48 8.22 -9.17 16.02
N ALA A 49 7.40 -8.14 15.80
CA ALA A 49 7.74 -6.76 16.15
C ALA A 49 8.12 -6.62 17.63
N THR A 50 9.39 -6.30 17.88
CA THR A 50 9.96 -6.17 19.22
C THR A 50 10.41 -4.74 19.47
N VAL A 51 10.06 -4.20 20.64
CA VAL A 51 10.42 -2.84 21.05
C VAL A 51 11.46 -2.91 22.16
N THR A 52 12.66 -2.38 21.90
CA THR A 52 13.74 -2.28 22.88
C THR A 52 13.94 -0.82 23.29
N ILE A 53 14.09 -0.60 24.59
CA ILE A 53 14.28 0.73 25.17
C ILE A 53 15.71 0.80 25.73
N SER A 54 16.51 1.74 25.24
CA SER A 54 17.88 1.97 25.72
C SER A 54 18.06 3.39 26.25
N SER A 55 18.41 3.49 27.54
CA SER A 55 18.81 4.72 28.20
C SER A 55 20.31 5.01 28.10
N GLU A 56 21.11 4.03 27.68
CA GLU A 56 22.58 4.10 27.65
C GLU A 56 23.14 4.36 26.23
N ASP A 57 22.26 4.49 25.24
CA ASP A 57 22.65 4.67 23.84
C ASP A 57 23.27 6.06 23.58
N GLY A 58 24.54 6.11 23.19
CA GLY A 58 25.27 7.33 22.83
C GLY A 58 25.32 8.39 23.93
N ASP A 59 24.86 9.61 23.62
CA ASP A 59 24.84 10.75 24.55
C ASP A 59 23.54 10.83 25.40
N ASN A 60 22.67 9.83 25.32
CA ASN A 60 21.34 9.87 25.93
C ASN A 60 21.39 10.04 27.45
N VAL A 61 22.37 9.44 28.11
CA VAL A 61 22.58 9.59 29.56
C VAL A 61 22.88 11.04 29.93
N ARG A 62 23.66 11.77 29.13
CA ARG A 62 23.98 13.19 29.39
C ARG A 62 22.83 14.14 29.06
N LYS A 63 22.00 13.80 28.06
CA LYS A 63 20.88 14.63 27.60
C LYS A 63 19.55 14.28 28.26
N GLY A 64 19.51 13.26 29.12
CA GLY A 64 18.28 12.79 29.75
C GLY A 64 17.27 12.23 28.74
N MET A 65 17.76 11.68 27.63
CA MET A 65 16.93 11.13 26.56
C MET A 65 16.91 9.60 26.63
N VAL A 66 15.94 8.98 25.96
CA VAL A 66 15.81 7.52 25.83
C VAL A 66 15.55 7.20 24.37
N THR A 67 16.33 6.28 23.79
CA THR A 67 16.08 5.78 22.43
C THR A 67 15.17 4.55 22.54
N ILE A 68 14.10 4.55 21.75
CA ILE A 68 13.21 3.40 21.58
C ILE A 68 13.39 2.89 20.15
N VAL A 69 13.78 1.62 19.99
CA VAL A 69 13.96 0.97 18.69
C VAL A 69 12.93 -0.14 18.56
N GLY A 70 12.15 -0.10 17.48
CA GLY A 70 11.26 -1.17 17.08
C GLY A 70 11.87 -1.94 15.91
N GLU A 71 12.09 -3.24 16.07
CA GLU A 71 12.65 -4.11 15.03
C GLU A 71 11.66 -5.24 14.69
N GLU A 72 11.56 -5.56 13.40
CA GLU A 72 10.81 -6.69 12.87
C GLU A 72 11.61 -7.28 11.70
N ARG A 73 11.67 -8.61 11.60
CA ARG A 73 12.37 -9.28 10.50
C ARG A 73 11.41 -10.23 9.80
N LEU A 74 11.00 -9.83 8.59
CA LEU A 74 10.08 -10.56 7.73
C LEU A 74 10.67 -10.76 6.33
N ALA A 75 10.09 -11.71 5.59
CA ALA A 75 10.36 -11.95 4.18
C ALA A 75 9.05 -12.03 3.39
N LEU A 76 9.05 -11.53 2.15
CA LEU A 76 7.91 -11.59 1.24
C LEU A 76 8.17 -12.62 0.14
N ALA A 77 7.36 -13.68 0.08
CA ALA A 77 7.41 -14.66 -0.99
C ALA A 77 6.32 -14.36 -2.03
N VAL A 78 6.71 -14.28 -3.31
CA VAL A 78 5.79 -14.13 -4.44
C VAL A 78 5.75 -15.46 -5.20
N TYR A 79 4.63 -16.18 -5.09
CA TYR A 79 4.45 -17.49 -5.71
C TYR A 79 4.06 -17.39 -7.19
N ARG A 80 3.26 -16.37 -7.54
CA ARG A 80 2.78 -16.18 -8.91
C ARG A 80 2.84 -14.69 -9.29
N PRO A 81 3.92 -14.26 -9.97
CA PRO A 81 4.08 -12.86 -10.34
C PRO A 81 3.02 -12.40 -11.36
N GLU A 82 2.57 -13.29 -12.24
CA GLU A 82 1.54 -12.99 -13.25
C GLU A 82 0.17 -12.64 -12.65
N ALA A 83 -0.09 -13.02 -11.40
CA ALA A 83 -1.33 -12.69 -10.71
C ALA A 83 -1.35 -11.26 -10.15
N LEU A 84 -0.25 -10.50 -10.32
CA LEU A 84 -0.08 -9.12 -9.87
C LEU A 84 0.17 -8.22 -11.07
N ILE A 85 -0.80 -7.35 -11.37
CA ILE A 85 -0.73 -6.40 -12.47
C ILE A 85 -0.50 -5.02 -11.88
N LYS A 86 0.60 -4.38 -12.27
CA LYS A 86 0.91 -2.98 -11.96
C LYS A 86 0.74 -2.13 -13.22
N GLY A 87 0.24 -0.91 -13.06
CA GLY A 87 0.05 0.01 -14.18
C GLY A 87 0.00 1.47 -13.74
N SER A 88 0.04 2.36 -14.72
CA SER A 88 -0.10 3.81 -14.54
C SER A 88 -1.35 4.29 -15.27
N PHE A 89 -2.17 5.10 -14.60
CA PHE A 89 -3.28 5.82 -15.21
C PHE A 89 -2.81 6.98 -16.07
N ALA A 90 -1.58 7.48 -15.88
CA ALA A 90 -1.02 8.54 -16.73
C ALA A 90 -0.78 8.06 -18.16
N ASP A 91 -0.43 6.78 -18.35
CA ASP A 91 -0.17 6.21 -19.68
C ASP A 91 -1.47 5.97 -20.48
N LEU A 92 -2.64 6.02 -19.82
CA LEU A 92 -3.95 5.83 -20.44
C LEU A 92 -4.55 7.12 -21.02
N THR A 93 -3.87 8.28 -20.88
CA THR A 93 -4.38 9.57 -21.39
C THR A 93 -3.99 9.88 -22.85
N THR A 94 -3.22 9.02 -23.54
CA THR A 94 -2.89 9.20 -24.97
C THR A 94 -3.93 8.52 -25.88
N ALA A 95 -5.21 8.79 -25.64
CA ALA A 95 -6.29 8.51 -26.60
C ALA A 95 -7.37 9.61 -26.49
N ALA A 96 -6.95 10.86 -26.65
CA ALA A 96 -7.86 11.97 -26.90
C ALA A 96 -7.22 12.98 -27.87
N ALA A 97 -7.23 12.65 -29.16
CA ALA A 97 -7.08 13.61 -30.24
C ALA A 97 -7.96 13.19 -31.44
N GLY A 98 -9.27 13.15 -31.23
CA GLY A 98 -10.24 13.28 -32.31
C GLY A 98 -10.50 14.77 -32.55
N SER A 99 -9.70 15.40 -33.40
CA SER A 99 -10.03 16.70 -34.00
C SER A 99 -11.13 16.50 -35.05
N GLY A 100 -12.09 17.41 -35.07
CA GLY A 100 -13.41 17.20 -35.65
C GLY A 100 -13.53 17.05 -37.16
N ALA A 101 -14.63 16.38 -37.53
CA ALA A 101 -15.61 16.71 -38.56
C ALA A 101 -16.83 15.80 -38.29
#